data_AF-A0A9D2YV84-F1
#
_entry.id   AF-A0A9D2YV84-F1
#
_cell.length_a   1.000
_cell.length_b   1.000
_cell.length_c   1.000
_cell.angle_alpha   90.00
_cell.angle_beta   90.00
_cell.angle_gamma   90.00
#
_symmetry.space_group_name_H-M   'P 1'
#
loop_
_entity.id
_entity.type
_entity.pdbx_description
1 polymer ?
#
loop_
_entity_poly.entity_id
_entity_poly.type
_entity_poly.pdbx_seq_one_letter_code
_entity_poly.pdbx_strand_id
1 'polypeptide(L)'
;MENSGCIPLCWSKGACIYAQHPLPKYDGQLAPAGPTESGMASSSYLEPSLNHSAAGGCGVKSRLGMPGGPGTSGSAGGLERPPTSMDRVLKIFHYFETNSEPSTWASNIRHGDATDVRGVIQKIAEIHKLRCVSSLGLRLTHLHSDALHWLHPDLGVSHIREKYEKQHPQEEWRYELRIRYFPKGYLSHFSEDKPSLNYLYHQVKSDYMQQTADRVDQDVALKLGCLEIRRFFREMPGNALDKKSNYELLEKDVGLRRFFPKSLLDSLKAKTLRKQIQQTFKQFANLNDEQSIHKFFEILFPIYPFDKECFKCALGSSWVISVELAIGPEEGISYLTDKGSTPTHLANFNQVQSIQYSALEEKDRKGMLQLNVAGAPEPLTVTTASLTTAENMADLIDGYCRLVSSVPHSFIVRVHKDGDRALPSIPKVSNHEKRMEKRMDGVRTRAVCVSETDDYAEIIDEEDTYTMPSTRDYEIQRECIELGRCIGEGQFGDVHQGVYISSDNPALSVAVKTCKNSTSDSVREKFLQEA
;
A
#
# COMPACT_ATOMS: atom_id res chain seq x y z
N MET A 1 13.52 28.04 50.56
CA MET A 1 14.54 28.99 50.06
C MET A 1 15.60 28.20 49.32
N GLU A 2 15.31 27.56 48.17
CA GLU A 2 14.69 28.01 46.89
C GLU A 2 15.75 28.52 45.89
N ASN A 3 15.74 28.12 44.61
CA ASN A 3 14.98 27.02 44.02
C ASN A 3 15.71 26.42 42.79
N SER A 4 16.24 25.21 42.92
CA SER A 4 16.96 24.50 41.84
C SER A 4 15.98 23.82 40.86
N GLY A 5 15.19 24.64 40.16
CA GLY A 5 14.09 24.22 39.29
C GLY A 5 14.54 23.56 37.99
N CYS A 6 15.01 22.31 38.04
CA CYS A 6 15.04 21.44 36.86
C CYS A 6 13.60 21.10 36.45
N ILE A 7 13.04 21.86 35.50
CA ILE A 7 11.71 21.59 34.93
C ILE A 7 11.81 20.33 34.05
N PRO A 8 11.12 19.23 34.38
CA PRO A 8 11.01 18.10 33.47
C PRO A 8 10.04 18.49 32.34
N LEU A 9 10.59 18.78 31.16
CA LEU A 9 9.77 18.88 29.94
C LEU A 9 9.28 17.47 29.59
N CYS A 10 8.09 17.13 30.06
CA CYS A 10 7.43 15.86 29.81
C CYS A 10 6.86 15.84 28.39
N TRP A 11 7.63 15.30 27.43
CA TRP A 11 7.21 15.13 26.04
C TRP A 11 6.34 13.87 25.91
N SER A 12 5.12 13.88 26.48
CA SER A 12 4.18 12.75 26.32
C SER A 12 2.70 13.10 26.57
N LYS A 13 1.96 13.26 25.48
CA LYS A 13 0.67 12.58 25.26
C LYS A 13 0.63 11.93 23.88
N GLY A 14 1.60 11.04 23.64
CA GLY A 14 1.74 10.27 22.41
C GLY A 14 3.10 9.56 22.37
N ALA A 15 3.09 8.24 22.10
CA ALA A 15 4.22 7.36 21.78
C ALA A 15 5.61 7.69 22.37
N CYS A 16 6.03 6.97 23.41
CA CYS A 16 7.43 6.91 23.82
C CYS A 16 8.25 6.08 22.82
N ILE A 17 9.17 6.71 22.09
CA ILE A 17 10.11 5.99 21.19
C ILE A 17 11.28 5.45 22.02
N TYR A 18 11.22 4.17 22.39
CA TYR A 18 12.40 3.41 22.81
C TYR A 18 13.01 2.68 21.61
N ALA A 19 14.04 3.28 21.00
CA ALA A 19 14.79 2.67 19.91
C ALA A 19 15.74 1.58 20.45
N GLN A 20 15.22 0.36 20.66
CA GLN A 20 16.00 -0.83 21.05
C GLN A 20 16.00 -1.93 19.97
N HIS A 21 16.42 -1.61 18.75
CA HIS A 21 17.02 -2.59 17.85
C HIS A 21 18.15 -1.94 17.03
N PRO A 22 19.37 -2.51 17.01
CA PRO A 22 20.43 -2.06 16.11
C PRO A 22 20.11 -2.44 14.67
N LEU A 23 20.14 -1.46 13.75
CA LEU A 23 20.10 -1.76 12.31
C LEU A 23 21.36 -2.54 11.90
N PRO A 24 21.24 -3.61 11.08
CA PRO A 24 22.40 -4.35 10.60
C PRO A 24 23.27 -3.49 9.68
N LYS A 25 24.57 -3.41 9.98
CA LYS A 25 25.54 -2.78 9.09
C LYS A 25 25.83 -3.70 7.90
N TYR A 26 25.50 -3.26 6.70
CA TYR A 26 26.14 -3.75 5.49
C TYR A 26 27.37 -2.89 5.19
N ASP A 27 28.57 -3.42 5.46
CA ASP A 27 29.81 -2.80 5.00
C ASP A 27 29.99 -3.03 3.50
N GLY A 28 30.00 -1.93 2.73
CA GLY A 28 30.26 -1.98 1.29
C GLY A 28 31.75 -1.98 0.99
N GLN A 29 32.25 -3.05 0.37
CA GLN A 29 33.53 -3.00 -0.36
C GLN A 29 33.28 -2.77 -1.85
N LEU A 30 33.74 -1.63 -2.36
CA LEU A 30 34.39 -1.49 -3.67
C LEU A 30 35.04 -0.10 -3.73
N ALA A 31 36.34 -0.05 -4.01
CA ALA A 31 37.12 1.20 -4.05
C ALA A 31 37.09 1.85 -5.45
N PRO A 32 37.23 3.18 -5.58
CA PRO A 32 37.08 3.89 -6.85
C PRO A 32 38.36 3.91 -7.69
N ALA A 33 38.20 4.08 -9.00
CA ALA A 33 39.26 4.44 -9.94
C ALA A 33 38.92 5.77 -10.65
N GLY A 34 39.93 6.64 -10.81
CA GLY A 34 39.81 7.94 -11.49
C GLY A 34 40.08 7.87 -13.01
N PRO A 35 39.90 8.99 -13.73
CA PRO A 35 39.81 9.00 -15.20
C PRO A 35 41.09 9.47 -15.92
N THR A 36 41.22 9.07 -17.19
CA THR A 36 42.03 9.73 -18.25
C THR A 36 41.42 9.48 -19.64
N GLU A 37 41.81 10.29 -20.62
CA GLU A 37 41.17 10.39 -21.94
C GLU A 37 41.92 9.67 -23.09
N SER A 38 41.25 9.61 -24.26
CA SER A 38 41.82 9.55 -25.62
C SER A 38 42.33 8.20 -26.17
N GLY A 39 42.24 8.04 -27.50
CA GLY A 39 42.80 6.92 -28.26
C GLY A 39 41.90 6.40 -29.38
N MET A 40 42.19 6.75 -30.64
CA MET A 40 41.66 6.04 -31.82
C MET A 40 42.60 4.89 -32.20
N ALA A 41 42.09 3.75 -32.67
CA ALA A 41 42.46 3.14 -33.96
C ALA A 41 41.90 1.71 -34.19
N SER A 42 41.67 1.46 -35.48
CA SER A 42 41.14 0.27 -36.15
C SER A 42 41.84 -1.09 -35.92
N SER A 43 41.10 -2.16 -36.24
CA SER A 43 41.49 -3.26 -37.18
C SER A 43 41.67 -4.70 -36.63
N SER A 44 40.60 -5.50 -36.83
CA SER A 44 40.61 -6.76 -37.61
C SER A 44 41.25 -8.08 -37.10
N TYR A 45 40.69 -9.18 -37.60
CA TYR A 45 41.31 -10.51 -37.82
C TYR A 45 41.68 -11.37 -36.59
N LEU A 46 40.78 -12.26 -36.15
CA LEU A 46 40.68 -13.64 -36.67
C LEU A 46 39.67 -14.50 -35.88
N GLU A 47 38.86 -15.28 -36.60
CA GLU A 47 38.32 -16.55 -36.13
C GLU A 47 39.34 -17.66 -36.49
N PRO A 48 39.38 -18.78 -35.74
CA PRO A 48 38.96 -20.00 -36.43
C PRO A 48 38.12 -20.95 -35.56
N SER A 49 37.25 -21.70 -36.23
CA SER A 49 36.47 -22.80 -35.68
C SER A 49 37.24 -24.12 -35.68
N LEU A 50 36.77 -25.12 -34.91
CA LEU A 50 36.52 -26.48 -35.39
C LEU A 50 35.81 -27.37 -34.33
N ASN A 51 35.11 -28.39 -34.80
CA ASN A 51 34.38 -29.37 -33.98
C ASN A 51 35.30 -30.52 -33.52
N HIS A 52 34.85 -31.33 -32.54
CA HIS A 52 34.76 -32.80 -32.67
C HIS A 52 33.96 -33.45 -31.52
N SER A 53 33.71 -34.76 -31.58
CA SER A 53 32.61 -35.44 -30.87
C SER A 53 33.03 -36.69 -30.08
N ALA A 54 32.37 -36.90 -28.94
CA ALA A 54 32.04 -38.15 -28.22
C ALA A 54 32.94 -39.42 -28.30
N ALA A 55 33.31 -39.99 -27.12
CA ALA A 55 33.10 -41.42 -26.78
C ALA A 55 33.57 -41.80 -25.34
N GLY A 56 32.77 -42.61 -24.63
CA GLY A 56 33.17 -43.47 -23.48
C GLY A 56 33.42 -42.80 -22.10
N GLY A 57 33.23 -43.47 -20.96
CA GLY A 57 32.57 -44.78 -20.72
C GLY A 57 32.86 -45.40 -19.33
N CYS A 58 31.82 -45.96 -18.67
CA CYS A 58 31.85 -46.68 -17.36
C CYS A 58 32.25 -45.88 -16.10
N GLY A 59 31.76 -46.20 -14.89
CA GLY A 59 30.66 -47.10 -14.51
C GLY A 59 30.89 -47.86 -13.17
N VAL A 60 29.97 -47.75 -12.20
CA VAL A 60 29.95 -48.56 -10.96
C VAL A 60 28.52 -49.05 -10.65
N LYS A 61 28.40 -50.25 -10.04
CA LYS A 61 27.16 -51.00 -9.75
C LYS A 61 27.25 -51.59 -8.33
N SER A 62 26.19 -52.00 -7.63
CA SER A 62 24.76 -52.17 -7.97
C SER A 62 23.88 -51.85 -6.71
N ARG A 63 22.66 -52.34 -6.41
CA ARG A 63 21.88 -53.56 -6.73
C ARG A 63 20.37 -53.24 -6.90
N LEU A 64 19.60 -54.27 -7.25
CA LEU A 64 18.13 -54.33 -7.24
C LEU A 64 17.65 -55.45 -6.28
N GLY A 65 16.37 -55.43 -5.90
CA GLY A 65 15.65 -56.52 -5.22
C GLY A 65 14.15 -56.46 -5.54
N MET A 66 13.54 -57.61 -5.86
CA MET A 66 12.19 -57.83 -6.42
C MET A 66 11.82 -59.33 -6.26
N PRO A 67 10.57 -59.80 -6.50
CA PRO A 67 9.26 -59.13 -6.62
C PRO A 67 8.14 -59.81 -5.76
N GLY A 68 6.87 -59.36 -5.88
CA GLY A 68 5.72 -60.23 -5.57
C GLY A 68 4.34 -59.56 -5.36
N GLY A 69 3.34 -59.91 -6.19
CA GLY A 69 1.90 -59.70 -5.91
C GLY A 69 1.15 -58.67 -6.81
N PRO A 70 0.04 -59.03 -7.50
CA PRO A 70 -0.70 -58.13 -8.38
C PRO A 70 -2.04 -57.61 -7.79
N GLY A 71 -2.48 -56.41 -8.19
CA GLY A 71 -3.80 -55.85 -7.80
C GLY A 71 -4.22 -54.54 -8.49
N THR A 72 -5.03 -54.66 -9.55
CA THR A 72 -6.02 -53.68 -10.08
C THR A 72 -5.93 -52.18 -9.76
N SER A 73 -5.60 -51.39 -10.79
CA SER A 73 -6.29 -50.15 -11.24
C SER A 73 -7.22 -49.37 -10.30
N GLY A 74 -6.93 -48.06 -10.12
CA GLY A 74 -7.91 -47.07 -9.64
C GLY A 74 -7.42 -45.64 -9.81
N SER A 75 -7.95 -44.91 -10.79
CA SER A 75 -7.69 -43.47 -10.94
C SER A 75 -8.53 -42.68 -9.93
N ALA A 76 -7.87 -41.95 -9.04
CA ALA A 76 -8.47 -40.86 -8.28
C ALA A 76 -7.83 -39.55 -8.73
N GLY A 77 -8.63 -38.62 -9.26
CA GLY A 77 -8.15 -37.28 -9.57
C GLY A 77 -7.73 -36.56 -8.30
N GLY A 78 -6.63 -35.80 -8.36
CA GLY A 78 -6.24 -34.93 -7.26
C GLY A 78 -7.28 -33.83 -7.08
N LEU A 79 -8.15 -33.98 -6.07
CA LEU A 79 -8.93 -32.86 -5.56
C LEU A 79 -7.94 -31.91 -4.89
N GLU A 80 -7.68 -30.76 -5.52
CA GLU A 80 -6.88 -29.72 -4.87
C GLU A 80 -7.55 -29.35 -3.55
N ARG A 81 -6.74 -29.25 -2.49
CA ARG A 81 -7.25 -28.74 -1.21
C ARG A 81 -7.62 -27.27 -1.43
N PRO A 82 -8.75 -26.78 -0.88
CA PRO A 82 -8.99 -25.35 -0.85
C PRO A 82 -7.79 -24.65 -0.17
N PRO A 83 -7.35 -23.48 -0.67
CA PRO A 83 -6.27 -22.72 -0.06
C PRO A 83 -6.54 -22.50 1.44
N THR A 84 -5.49 -22.59 2.25
CA THR A 84 -5.60 -22.47 3.71
C THR A 84 -6.08 -21.08 4.12
N SER A 85 -6.52 -20.93 5.36
CA SER A 85 -7.00 -19.63 5.88
C SER A 85 -5.94 -18.52 5.91
N MET A 86 -4.66 -18.84 5.68
CA MET A 86 -3.58 -17.85 5.53
C MET A 86 -3.27 -17.53 4.06
N ASP A 87 -3.56 -18.44 3.11
CA ASP A 87 -3.37 -18.20 1.67
C ASP A 87 -4.31 -17.11 1.13
N ARG A 88 -5.37 -16.74 1.86
CA ARG A 88 -6.39 -15.72 1.48
C ARG A 88 -6.16 -14.34 2.10
N VAL A 89 -4.90 -13.94 2.26
CA VAL A 89 -4.51 -12.67 2.87
C VAL A 89 -3.76 -11.79 1.87
N LEU A 90 -4.16 -10.52 1.78
CA LEU A 90 -3.66 -9.56 0.81
C LEU A 90 -3.10 -8.32 1.51
N LYS A 91 -1.77 -8.12 1.46
CA LYS A 91 -1.11 -6.97 2.09
C LYS A 91 -1.21 -5.72 1.21
N ILE A 92 -2.08 -4.79 1.60
CA ILE A 92 -2.32 -3.52 0.91
C ILE A 92 -1.50 -2.41 1.56
N PHE A 93 -0.49 -1.89 0.88
CA PHE A 93 0.23 -0.69 1.32
C PHE A 93 -0.64 0.57 1.15
N HIS A 94 -0.51 1.53 2.06
CA HIS A 94 -1.35 2.73 2.08
C HIS A 94 -0.66 3.92 2.77
N TYR A 95 -1.30 5.10 2.67
CA TYR A 95 -0.76 6.37 3.14
C TYR A 95 -1.45 6.94 4.40
N PHE A 96 -2.09 6.09 5.20
CA PHE A 96 -2.60 6.49 6.51
C PHE A 96 -1.44 6.61 7.52
N GLU A 97 -1.30 7.77 8.16
CA GLU A 97 -0.23 8.05 9.12
C GLU A 97 -0.35 7.15 10.37
N THR A 98 0.71 6.41 10.69
CA THR A 98 0.84 5.61 11.92
C THR A 98 2.19 5.87 12.60
N ASN A 99 2.40 5.27 13.78
CA ASN A 99 3.66 5.40 14.53
C ASN A 99 4.83 4.58 13.95
N SER A 100 4.61 3.71 12.97
CA SER A 100 5.67 2.92 12.33
C SER A 100 6.33 3.67 11.15
N GLU A 101 7.37 3.09 10.56
CA GLU A 101 8.05 3.73 9.41
C GLU A 101 7.14 3.80 8.16
N PRO A 102 7.12 4.91 7.40
CA PRO A 102 6.23 5.07 6.24
C PRO A 102 6.37 4.01 5.13
N SER A 103 7.50 3.30 5.08
CA SER A 103 7.71 2.14 4.20
C SER A 103 6.85 0.92 4.57
N THR A 104 6.40 0.84 5.82
CA THR A 104 5.69 -0.31 6.43
C THR A 104 4.18 -0.10 6.54
N TRP A 105 3.65 1.09 6.24
CA TRP A 105 2.22 1.40 6.35
C TRP A 105 1.40 0.55 5.37
N ALA A 106 0.71 -0.43 5.93
CA ALA A 106 -0.09 -1.40 5.19
C ALA A 106 -1.19 -2.00 6.08
N SER A 107 -2.20 -2.61 5.45
CA SER A 107 -3.24 -3.42 6.08
C SER A 107 -3.29 -4.80 5.42
N ASN A 108 -3.41 -5.86 6.22
CA ASN A 108 -3.55 -7.22 5.70
C ASN A 108 -5.03 -7.58 5.59
N ILE A 109 -5.52 -7.79 4.36
CA ILE A 109 -6.94 -8.03 4.09
C ILE A 109 -7.18 -9.52 3.88
N ARG A 110 -7.90 -10.17 4.81
CA ARG A 110 -8.55 -11.47 4.61
C ARG A 110 -9.70 -11.30 3.61
N HIS A 111 -9.83 -12.18 2.62
CA HIS A 111 -10.88 -12.09 1.58
C HIS A 111 -11.58 -13.43 1.28
N GLY A 112 -12.83 -13.35 0.81
CA GLY A 112 -13.61 -14.45 0.22
C GLY A 112 -13.25 -14.71 -1.25
N ASP A 113 -13.99 -15.57 -1.95
CA ASP A 113 -13.76 -15.82 -3.38
C ASP A 113 -14.48 -14.82 -4.29
N ALA A 114 -15.61 -14.27 -3.83
CA ALA A 114 -16.35 -13.23 -4.56
C ALA A 114 -15.93 -11.79 -4.19
N THR A 115 -15.02 -11.59 -3.24
CA THR A 115 -14.50 -10.25 -2.89
C THR A 115 -13.84 -9.58 -4.09
N ASP A 116 -14.24 -8.34 -4.40
CA ASP A 116 -13.66 -7.52 -5.46
C ASP A 116 -12.76 -6.39 -4.91
N VAL A 117 -12.04 -5.72 -5.81
CA VAL A 117 -11.18 -4.57 -5.46
C VAL A 117 -11.99 -3.46 -4.80
N ARG A 118 -13.24 -3.25 -5.21
CA ARG A 118 -14.17 -2.29 -4.59
C ARG A 118 -14.40 -2.59 -3.10
N GLY A 119 -14.65 -3.85 -2.75
CA GLY A 119 -14.78 -4.32 -1.37
C GLY A 119 -13.51 -4.11 -0.54
N VAL A 120 -12.34 -4.40 -1.10
CA VAL A 120 -11.04 -4.15 -0.46
C VAL A 120 -10.82 -2.65 -0.17
N ILE A 121 -11.07 -1.78 -1.17
CA ILE A 121 -10.96 -0.33 -1.02
C ILE A 121 -11.94 0.18 0.05
N GLN A 122 -13.21 -0.25 -0.01
CA GLN A 122 -14.27 0.15 0.91
C GLN A 122 -13.91 -0.23 2.36
N LYS A 123 -13.44 -1.46 2.59
CA LYS A 123 -13.10 -1.96 3.93
C LYS A 123 -12.00 -1.14 4.61
N ILE A 124 -10.95 -0.77 3.86
CA ILE A 124 -9.86 0.07 4.37
C ILE A 124 -10.37 1.49 4.63
N ALA A 125 -11.14 2.07 3.70
CA ALA A 125 -11.67 3.42 3.83
C ALA A 125 -12.59 3.59 5.04
N GLU A 126 -13.45 2.60 5.34
CA GLU A 126 -14.34 2.59 6.51
C GLU A 126 -13.56 2.66 7.84
N ILE A 127 -12.51 1.83 7.97
CA ILE A 127 -11.70 1.71 9.20
C ILE A 127 -10.95 3.02 9.50
N HIS A 128 -10.42 3.67 8.46
CA HIS A 128 -9.79 4.99 8.59
C HIS A 128 -10.78 6.18 8.48
N LYS A 129 -12.09 5.91 8.33
CA LYS A 129 -13.19 6.89 8.25
C LYS A 129 -13.01 7.92 7.13
N LEU A 130 -12.40 7.50 6.03
CA LEU A 130 -12.16 8.32 4.85
C LEU A 130 -13.48 8.51 4.08
N ARG A 131 -13.86 9.74 3.78
CA ARG A 131 -15.14 10.05 3.11
C ARG A 131 -15.05 10.09 1.59
N CYS A 132 -13.91 10.50 1.04
CA CYS A 132 -13.70 10.64 -0.40
C CYS A 132 -13.36 9.30 -1.10
N VAL A 133 -14.09 8.22 -0.78
CA VAL A 133 -13.78 6.84 -1.23
C VAL A 133 -13.76 6.73 -2.76
N SER A 134 -14.61 7.50 -3.45
CA SER A 134 -14.67 7.57 -4.92
C SER A 134 -13.40 8.14 -5.59
N SER A 135 -12.45 8.69 -4.82
CA SER A 135 -11.15 9.12 -5.32
C SER A 135 -10.06 8.05 -5.23
N LEU A 136 -10.33 6.93 -4.54
CA LEU A 136 -9.38 5.84 -4.35
C LEU A 136 -9.40 4.84 -5.51
N GLY A 137 -8.22 4.38 -5.91
CA GLY A 137 -7.99 3.22 -6.76
C GLY A 137 -6.90 2.32 -6.18
N LEU A 138 -6.84 1.06 -6.62
CA LEU A 138 -5.83 0.11 -6.17
C LEU A 138 -4.78 -0.13 -7.27
N ARG A 139 -3.50 0.07 -6.94
CA ARG A 139 -2.37 -0.17 -7.83
C ARG A 139 -1.70 -1.50 -7.49
N LEU A 140 -1.33 -2.24 -8.53
CA LEU A 140 -0.43 -3.39 -8.48
C LEU A 140 0.87 -3.02 -9.19
N THR A 141 2.02 -3.29 -8.58
CA THR A 141 3.35 -2.98 -9.15
C THR A 141 4.31 -4.13 -8.86
N HIS A 142 5.06 -4.54 -9.87
CA HIS A 142 6.11 -5.55 -9.73
C HIS A 142 7.37 -4.92 -9.14
N LEU A 143 8.00 -5.57 -8.16
CA LEU A 143 9.19 -5.03 -7.48
C LEU A 143 10.47 -5.14 -8.32
N HIS A 144 10.49 -6.02 -9.34
CA HIS A 144 11.68 -6.32 -10.14
C HIS A 144 11.58 -5.86 -11.61
N SER A 145 10.55 -5.09 -12.00
CA SER A 145 10.41 -4.52 -13.35
C SER A 145 9.43 -3.34 -13.36
N ASP A 146 9.42 -2.54 -14.43
CA ASP A 146 8.49 -1.41 -14.63
C ASP A 146 7.00 -1.81 -14.86
N ALA A 147 6.59 -3.03 -14.48
CA ALA A 147 5.23 -3.54 -14.67
C ALA A 147 4.27 -2.96 -13.61
N LEU A 148 3.30 -2.17 -14.08
CA LEU A 148 2.34 -1.44 -13.25
C LEU A 148 0.94 -1.63 -13.84
N HIS A 149 0.01 -2.13 -13.02
CA HIS A 149 -1.40 -2.30 -13.36
C HIS A 149 -2.27 -1.55 -12.35
N TRP A 150 -3.22 -0.75 -12.83
CA TRP A 150 -4.31 -0.25 -11.99
C TRP A 150 -5.44 -1.28 -12.01
N LEU A 151 -5.81 -1.74 -10.82
CA LEU A 151 -6.80 -2.79 -10.63
C LEU A 151 -8.19 -2.13 -10.59
N HIS A 152 -8.96 -2.33 -11.66
CA HIS A 152 -10.32 -1.80 -11.78
C HIS A 152 -11.22 -2.32 -10.63
N PRO A 153 -12.10 -1.48 -10.05
CA PRO A 153 -12.90 -1.86 -8.88
C PRO A 153 -13.72 -3.14 -9.04
N ASP A 154 -14.23 -3.43 -10.25
CA ASP A 154 -15.10 -4.56 -10.55
C ASP A 154 -14.31 -5.82 -10.97
N LEU A 155 -13.09 -6.00 -10.44
CA LEU A 155 -12.27 -7.20 -10.58
C LEU A 155 -12.24 -7.98 -9.26
N GLY A 156 -12.57 -9.27 -9.32
CA GLY A 156 -12.45 -10.19 -8.19
C GLY A 156 -11.00 -10.40 -7.78
N VAL A 157 -10.72 -10.38 -6.47
CA VAL A 157 -9.37 -10.53 -5.91
C VAL A 157 -8.75 -11.86 -6.33
N SER A 158 -9.49 -12.98 -6.24
CA SER A 158 -9.00 -14.29 -6.66
C SER A 158 -8.57 -14.30 -8.14
N HIS A 159 -9.31 -13.63 -9.04
CA HIS A 159 -8.92 -13.53 -10.45
C HIS A 159 -7.63 -12.71 -10.66
N ILE A 160 -7.41 -11.64 -9.90
CA ILE A 160 -6.18 -10.84 -9.95
C ILE A 160 -4.99 -11.71 -9.53
N ARG A 161 -5.13 -12.45 -8.43
CA ARG A 161 -4.09 -13.35 -7.94
C ARG A 161 -3.82 -14.48 -8.94
N GLU A 162 -4.87 -15.06 -9.53
CA GLU A 162 -4.71 -16.02 -10.63
C GLU A 162 -4.04 -15.44 -11.88
N LYS A 163 -4.27 -14.16 -12.22
CA LYS A 163 -3.68 -13.49 -13.40
C LYS A 163 -2.20 -13.17 -13.18
N TYR A 164 -1.81 -12.71 -12.00
CA TYR A 164 -0.47 -12.15 -11.73
C TYR A 164 0.42 -13.02 -10.84
N GLU A 165 -0.12 -13.63 -9.78
CA GLU A 165 0.65 -14.43 -8.80
C GLU A 165 0.98 -15.84 -9.34
N LYS A 166 0.32 -16.29 -10.41
CA LYS A 166 0.75 -17.47 -11.19
C LYS A 166 1.96 -17.20 -12.10
N GLN A 167 2.31 -15.94 -12.36
CA GLN A 167 3.45 -15.57 -13.23
C GLN A 167 4.70 -15.25 -12.40
N HIS A 168 4.52 -14.58 -11.26
CA HIS A 168 5.57 -14.17 -10.32
C HIS A 168 5.06 -14.35 -8.89
N PRO A 169 5.89 -14.79 -7.92
CA PRO A 169 5.47 -14.95 -6.52
C PRO A 169 4.81 -13.70 -5.94
N GLN A 170 3.87 -13.87 -5.00
CA GLN A 170 3.17 -12.76 -4.32
C GLN A 170 4.15 -11.77 -3.65
N GLU A 171 5.31 -12.23 -3.18
CA GLU A 171 6.38 -11.40 -2.61
C GLU A 171 7.04 -10.44 -3.63
N GLU A 172 6.99 -10.75 -4.93
CA GLU A 172 7.48 -9.86 -5.99
C GLU A 172 6.45 -8.79 -6.40
N TRP A 173 5.23 -8.87 -5.86
CA TRP A 173 4.12 -7.96 -6.16
C TRP A 173 3.78 -7.04 -4.98
N ARG A 174 3.56 -5.75 -5.29
CA ARG A 174 3.08 -4.76 -4.33
C ARG A 174 1.68 -4.28 -4.68
N TYR A 175 0.72 -4.56 -3.80
CA TYR A 175 -0.61 -3.94 -3.82
C TYR A 175 -0.58 -2.64 -3.01
N GLU A 176 -1.13 -1.56 -3.56
CA GLU A 176 -0.97 -0.21 -3.02
C GLU A 176 -2.23 0.62 -3.25
N LEU A 177 -2.91 1.01 -2.17
CA LEU A 177 -4.08 1.88 -2.20
C LEU A 177 -3.65 3.33 -2.46
N ARG A 178 -4.27 4.03 -3.40
CA ARG A 178 -3.88 5.38 -3.80
C ARG A 178 -5.07 6.27 -4.13
N ILE A 179 -4.97 7.56 -3.84
CA ILE A 179 -5.83 8.57 -4.47
C ILE A 179 -5.39 8.70 -5.94
N ARG A 180 -6.34 8.51 -6.87
CA ARG A 180 -6.13 8.59 -8.32
C ARG A 180 -7.11 9.52 -9.02
N TYR A 181 -8.38 9.50 -8.62
CA TYR A 181 -9.44 10.25 -9.31
C TYR A 181 -9.75 11.54 -8.53
N PHE A 182 -9.19 12.66 -8.97
CA PHE A 182 -9.31 13.94 -8.28
C PHE A 182 -10.66 14.63 -8.59
N PRO A 183 -11.44 15.09 -7.61
CA PRO A 183 -12.59 15.95 -7.89
C PRO A 183 -12.12 17.34 -8.33
N LYS A 184 -12.94 18.08 -9.10
CA LYS A 184 -12.59 19.44 -9.52
C LYS A 184 -12.40 20.34 -8.30
N GLY A 185 -11.31 21.11 -8.25
CA GLY A 185 -10.93 21.84 -7.04
C GLY A 185 -10.56 20.96 -5.83
N TYR A 186 -10.03 19.75 -6.06
CA TYR A 186 -9.80 18.67 -5.08
C TYR A 186 -9.33 19.10 -3.69
N LEU A 187 -8.44 20.09 -3.60
CA LEU A 187 -7.85 20.52 -2.33
C LEU A 187 -8.92 20.98 -1.35
N SER A 188 -9.93 21.76 -1.76
CA SER A 188 -11.01 22.20 -0.87
C SER A 188 -11.88 21.02 -0.40
N HIS A 189 -12.18 20.08 -1.29
CA HIS A 189 -12.93 18.88 -0.97
C HIS A 189 -12.21 17.99 0.05
N PHE A 190 -10.89 17.83 -0.09
CA PHE A 190 -10.08 17.08 0.87
C PHE A 190 -9.83 17.87 2.17
N SER A 191 -9.78 19.21 2.18
CA SER A 191 -9.69 20.00 3.43
C SER A 191 -10.87 19.73 4.38
N GLU A 192 -12.06 19.48 3.84
CA GLU A 192 -13.21 19.05 4.64
C GLU A 192 -13.02 17.63 5.23
N ASP A 193 -12.26 16.75 4.57
CA ASP A 193 -11.99 15.37 5.00
C ASP A 193 -10.53 15.15 5.39
N LYS A 194 -10.20 15.48 6.64
CA LYS A 194 -8.84 15.40 7.20
C LYS A 194 -8.12 14.05 6.97
N PRO A 195 -8.79 12.88 6.98
CA PRO A 195 -8.18 11.62 6.55
C PRO A 195 -7.71 11.67 5.09
N SER A 196 -8.56 12.07 4.13
CA SER A 196 -8.17 12.24 2.72
C SER A 196 -7.06 13.26 2.50
N LEU A 197 -7.09 14.41 3.19
CA LEU A 197 -6.03 15.42 3.04
C LEU A 197 -4.66 14.89 3.49
N ASN A 198 -4.59 14.22 4.64
CA ASN A 198 -3.35 13.61 5.12
C ASN A 198 -2.92 12.45 4.22
N TYR A 199 -3.86 11.63 3.74
CA TYR A 199 -3.57 10.56 2.79
C TYR A 199 -2.90 11.08 1.52
N LEU A 200 -3.49 12.12 0.90
CA LEU A 200 -2.93 12.76 -0.29
C LEU A 200 -1.54 13.36 0.02
N TYR A 201 -1.39 14.03 1.18
CA TYR A 201 -0.10 14.58 1.59
C TYR A 201 0.98 13.51 1.67
N HIS A 202 0.73 12.40 2.35
CA HIS A 202 1.70 11.32 2.51
C HIS A 202 2.01 10.61 1.18
N GLN A 203 1.00 10.41 0.32
CA GLN A 203 1.18 9.90 -1.05
C GLN A 203 2.09 10.81 -1.87
N VAL A 204 1.71 12.08 -2.03
CA VAL A 204 2.46 13.06 -2.86
C VAL A 204 3.85 13.33 -2.30
N LYS A 205 4.04 13.34 -0.97
CA LYS A 205 5.36 13.44 -0.34
C LYS A 205 6.21 12.19 -0.63
N SER A 206 5.62 11.00 -0.63
CA SER A 206 6.31 9.76 -1.00
C SER A 206 6.77 9.78 -2.46
N ASP A 207 5.87 10.17 -3.38
CA ASP A 207 6.18 10.27 -4.80
C ASP A 207 7.29 11.30 -5.07
N TYR A 208 7.18 12.50 -4.46
CA TYR A 208 8.22 13.53 -4.50
C TYR A 208 9.59 12.99 -4.05
N MET A 209 9.66 12.37 -2.87
CA MET A 209 10.91 11.85 -2.29
C MET A 209 11.55 10.73 -3.13
N GLN A 210 10.76 9.96 -3.89
CA GLN A 210 11.24 8.88 -4.73
C GLN A 210 11.62 9.33 -6.16
N GLN A 211 10.85 10.23 -6.75
CA GLN A 211 10.92 10.53 -8.20
C GLN A 211 11.64 11.84 -8.53
N THR A 212 11.55 12.84 -7.64
CA THR A 212 11.81 14.24 -7.99
C THR A 212 12.78 14.93 -7.04
N ALA A 213 12.80 14.56 -5.75
CA ALA A 213 13.45 15.33 -4.69
C ALA A 213 14.97 15.52 -4.85
N ASP A 214 15.70 14.51 -5.36
CA ASP A 214 17.15 14.66 -5.62
C ASP A 214 17.46 15.61 -6.80
N ARG A 215 16.45 16.00 -7.60
CA ARG A 215 16.58 16.82 -8.83
C ARG A 215 16.02 18.25 -8.71
N VAL A 216 15.32 18.60 -7.63
CA VAL A 216 14.78 19.97 -7.45
C VAL A 216 15.84 20.94 -6.91
N ASP A 217 15.61 22.24 -7.08
CA ASP A 217 16.45 23.27 -6.49
C ASP A 217 16.59 23.12 -4.97
N GLN A 218 17.79 23.40 -4.45
CA GLN A 218 18.08 23.26 -3.01
C GLN A 218 17.13 24.07 -2.12
N ASP A 219 16.70 25.25 -2.56
CA ASP A 219 15.73 26.10 -1.84
C ASP A 219 14.33 25.46 -1.78
N VAL A 220 13.89 24.77 -2.85
CA VAL A 220 12.63 24.01 -2.88
C VAL A 220 12.72 22.83 -1.92
N ALA A 221 13.78 22.04 -1.99
CA ALA A 221 14.00 20.91 -1.08
C ALA A 221 14.08 21.35 0.40
N LEU A 222 14.76 22.48 0.67
CA LEU A 222 14.80 23.08 2.01
C LEU A 222 13.41 23.50 2.49
N LYS A 223 12.59 24.12 1.63
CA LYS A 223 11.23 24.57 1.98
C LYS A 223 10.29 23.39 2.25
N LEU A 224 10.24 22.41 1.35
CA LEU A 224 9.39 21.22 1.48
C LEU A 224 9.75 20.40 2.72
N GLY A 225 11.05 20.20 3.00
CA GLY A 225 11.50 19.52 4.22
C GLY A 225 11.23 20.31 5.50
N CYS A 226 11.36 21.65 5.49
CA CYS A 226 10.98 22.48 6.63
C CYS A 226 9.46 22.47 6.91
N LEU A 227 8.63 22.31 5.87
CA LEU A 227 7.18 22.15 6.02
C LEU A 227 6.80 20.79 6.62
N GLU A 228 7.46 19.69 6.23
CA GLU A 228 7.28 18.40 6.92
C GLU A 228 7.78 18.48 8.37
N ILE A 229 8.89 19.18 8.68
CA ILE A 229 9.31 19.40 10.08
C ILE A 229 8.22 20.15 10.87
N ARG A 230 7.57 21.15 10.27
CA ARG A 230 6.47 21.91 10.90
C ARG A 230 5.22 21.04 11.12
N ARG A 231 4.86 20.20 10.15
CA ARG A 231 3.72 19.29 10.24
C ARG A 231 3.97 18.15 11.22
N PHE A 232 5.07 17.42 11.06
CA PHE A 232 5.45 16.26 11.89
C PHE A 232 5.54 16.63 13.38
N PHE A 233 6.21 17.74 13.72
CA PHE A 233 6.28 18.21 15.10
C PHE A 233 5.18 19.24 15.41
N ARG A 234 3.91 18.79 15.38
CA ARG A 234 2.69 19.61 15.52
C ARG A 234 2.75 20.65 16.66
N GLU A 235 3.23 20.27 17.84
CA GLU A 235 3.28 21.15 19.03
C GLU A 235 4.59 21.96 19.18
N MET A 236 5.56 21.82 18.27
CA MET A 236 6.88 22.45 18.43
C MET A 236 6.81 23.99 18.37
N PRO A 237 7.42 24.72 19.33
CA PRO A 237 7.53 26.18 19.27
C PRO A 237 8.30 26.68 18.03
N GLY A 238 7.87 27.80 17.45
CA GLY A 238 8.44 28.33 16.20
C GLY A 238 9.94 28.68 16.24
N ASN A 239 10.53 28.86 17.43
CA ASN A 239 11.96 29.09 17.64
C ASN A 239 12.72 27.87 18.16
N ALA A 240 12.10 26.69 18.27
CA ALA A 240 12.69 25.52 18.91
C ALA A 240 14.01 25.08 18.25
N LEU A 241 14.11 25.17 16.91
CA LEU A 241 15.31 24.80 16.16
C LEU A 241 16.48 25.78 16.33
N ASP A 242 16.30 26.97 16.92
CA ASP A 242 17.43 27.85 17.27
C ASP A 242 18.35 27.20 18.32
N LYS A 243 17.76 26.43 19.25
CA LYS A 243 18.50 25.68 20.27
C LYS A 243 19.35 24.58 19.63
N LYS A 244 20.66 24.59 19.90
CA LYS A 244 21.62 23.63 19.34
C LYS A 244 21.24 22.17 19.66
N SER A 245 20.83 21.89 20.90
CA SER A 245 20.35 20.57 21.34
C SER A 245 19.19 20.04 20.50
N ASN A 246 18.21 20.89 20.20
CA ASN A 246 16.99 20.50 19.50
C ASN A 246 17.27 20.18 18.03
N TYR A 247 18.18 20.93 17.39
CA TYR A 247 18.67 20.58 16.07
C TYR A 247 19.52 19.30 16.08
N GLU A 248 20.38 19.10 17.09
CA GLU A 248 21.20 17.87 17.18
C GLU A 248 20.36 16.60 17.38
N LEU A 249 19.22 16.68 18.08
CA LEU A 249 18.26 15.58 18.20
C LEU A 249 17.55 15.29 16.86
N LEU A 250 17.13 16.33 16.14
CA LEU A 250 16.60 16.19 14.78
C LEU A 250 17.63 15.57 13.81
N GLU A 251 18.89 15.95 13.95
CA GLU A 251 19.99 15.52 13.09
C GLU A 251 20.41 14.06 13.33
N LYS A 252 20.49 13.63 14.60
CA LYS A 252 21.08 12.35 15.01
C LYS A 252 20.04 11.28 15.32
N ASP A 253 19.00 11.63 16.07
CA ASP A 253 18.08 10.65 16.68
C ASP A 253 16.84 10.43 15.79
N VAL A 254 16.35 11.50 15.15
CA VAL A 254 15.24 11.43 14.18
C VAL A 254 15.75 11.16 12.76
N GLY A 255 16.85 11.82 12.38
CA GLY A 255 17.54 11.68 11.10
C GLY A 255 16.99 12.59 9.99
N LEU A 256 17.82 13.50 9.48
CA LEU A 256 17.44 14.48 8.45
C LEU A 256 16.90 13.84 7.14
N ARG A 257 17.25 12.59 6.85
CA ARG A 257 16.77 11.83 5.67
C ARG A 257 15.25 11.58 5.66
N ARG A 258 14.55 11.74 6.79
CA ARG A 258 13.07 11.70 6.84
C ARG A 258 12.41 12.96 6.22
N PHE A 259 13.17 14.04 6.09
CA PHE A 259 12.70 15.38 5.71
C PHE A 259 13.32 15.91 4.42
N PHE A 260 14.56 15.50 4.09
CA PHE A 260 15.36 16.09 3.02
C PHE A 260 15.97 15.02 2.08
N PRO A 261 16.05 15.29 0.77
CA PRO A 261 16.68 14.39 -0.20
C PRO A 261 18.19 14.24 0.04
N LYS A 262 18.76 13.13 -0.44
CA LYS A 262 20.17 12.81 -0.25
C LYS A 262 21.09 13.84 -0.93
N SER A 263 20.73 14.31 -2.13
CA SER A 263 21.53 15.30 -2.86
C SER A 263 21.70 16.62 -2.08
N LEU A 264 20.69 17.07 -1.33
CA LEU A 264 20.76 18.25 -0.48
C LEU A 264 21.66 18.02 0.75
N LEU A 265 21.55 16.84 1.38
CA LEU A 265 22.33 16.50 2.58
C LEU A 265 23.82 16.30 2.28
N ASP A 266 24.14 15.63 1.18
CA ASP A 266 25.53 15.32 0.80
C ASP A 266 26.26 16.55 0.19
N SER A 267 25.54 17.51 -0.39
CA SER A 267 26.12 18.73 -1.00
C SER A 267 26.40 19.88 -0.03
N LEU A 268 25.83 19.86 1.19
CA LEU A 268 25.92 20.96 2.15
C LEU A 268 26.66 20.56 3.43
N LYS A 269 27.75 21.26 3.76
CA LYS A 269 28.45 21.10 5.04
C LYS A 269 27.48 21.36 6.20
N ALA A 270 27.45 20.47 7.20
CA ALA A 270 26.46 20.47 8.29
C ALA A 270 26.20 21.85 8.96
N LYS A 271 27.25 22.65 9.19
CA LYS A 271 27.10 24.03 9.74
C LYS A 271 26.30 24.97 8.83
N THR A 272 26.43 24.82 7.51
CA THR A 272 25.68 25.58 6.50
C THR A 272 24.25 25.04 6.38
N LEU A 273 24.09 23.73 6.26
CA LEU A 273 22.80 23.04 6.21
C LEU A 273 21.93 23.41 7.41
N ARG A 274 22.48 23.33 8.63
CA ARG A 274 21.81 23.76 9.86
C ARG A 274 21.33 25.20 9.78
N LYS A 275 22.18 26.14 9.34
CA LYS A 275 21.81 27.56 9.24
C LYS A 275 20.67 27.75 8.24
N GLN A 276 20.70 27.06 7.11
CA GLN A 276 19.64 27.12 6.09
C GLN A 276 18.32 26.55 6.62
N ILE A 277 18.33 25.37 7.25
CA ILE A 277 17.13 24.79 7.90
C ILE A 277 16.56 25.74 8.96
N GLN A 278 17.40 26.30 9.84
CA GLN A 278 16.98 27.27 10.87
C GLN A 278 16.39 28.57 10.26
N GLN A 279 16.91 29.02 9.12
CA GLN A 279 16.45 30.23 8.43
C GLN A 279 15.15 29.99 7.64
N THR A 280 15.02 28.83 6.98
CA THR A 280 13.83 28.47 6.19
C THR A 280 12.66 28.06 7.07
N PHE A 281 12.90 27.29 8.15
CA PHE A 281 11.83 26.90 9.09
C PHE A 281 11.09 28.11 9.68
N LYS A 282 11.78 29.23 9.93
CA LYS A 282 11.16 30.46 10.46
C LYS A 282 10.11 31.09 9.55
N GLN A 283 10.11 30.76 8.26
CA GLN A 283 9.07 31.19 7.30
C GLN A 283 7.75 30.43 7.51
N PHE A 284 7.83 29.22 8.06
CA PHE A 284 6.69 28.30 8.24
C PHE A 284 6.36 28.02 9.72
N ALA A 285 7.17 28.55 10.63
CA ALA A 285 7.12 28.31 12.07
C ALA A 285 5.75 28.49 12.74
N ASN A 286 4.88 29.33 12.18
CA ASN A 286 3.55 29.65 12.70
C ASN A 286 2.40 28.93 11.97
N LEU A 287 2.68 28.10 10.95
CA LEU A 287 1.66 27.35 10.24
C LEU A 287 1.17 26.16 11.08
N ASN A 288 -0.13 25.87 11.00
CA ASN A 288 -0.70 24.62 11.51
C ASN A 288 -0.48 23.45 10.52
N ASP A 289 -0.95 22.26 10.91
CA ASP A 289 -0.87 21.00 10.14
C ASP A 289 -1.40 21.15 8.70
N GLU A 290 -2.65 21.59 8.58
CA GLU A 290 -3.40 21.80 7.34
C GLU A 290 -2.76 22.88 6.44
N GLN A 291 -2.38 24.02 7.03
CA GLN A 291 -1.66 25.10 6.34
C GLN A 291 -0.29 24.66 5.84
N SER A 292 0.40 23.77 6.56
CA SER A 292 1.69 23.21 6.14
C SER A 292 1.52 22.27 4.95
N ILE A 293 0.45 21.46 4.93
CA ILE A 293 0.08 20.61 3.79
C ILE A 293 -0.26 21.48 2.56
N HIS A 294 -1.11 22.49 2.72
CA HIS A 294 -1.48 23.39 1.62
C HIS A 294 -0.25 24.13 1.06
N LYS A 295 0.64 24.62 1.91
CA LYS A 295 1.86 25.32 1.49
C LYS A 295 2.89 24.38 0.84
N PHE A 296 2.91 23.11 1.23
CA PHE A 296 3.74 22.07 0.59
C PHE A 296 3.25 21.82 -0.85
N PHE A 297 1.94 21.65 -1.05
CA PHE A 297 1.36 21.51 -2.39
C PHE A 297 1.61 22.76 -3.25
N GLU A 298 1.40 23.97 -2.72
CA GLU A 298 1.65 25.24 -3.44
C GLU A 298 3.09 25.34 -3.99
N ILE A 299 4.08 24.85 -3.24
CA ILE A 299 5.51 24.90 -3.62
C ILE A 299 5.89 23.75 -4.56
N LEU A 300 5.29 22.56 -4.41
CA LEU A 300 5.62 21.38 -5.22
C LEU A 300 4.91 21.36 -6.58
N PHE A 301 3.66 21.81 -6.64
CA PHE A 301 2.79 21.65 -7.81
C PHE A 301 3.36 22.21 -9.14
N PRO A 302 4.06 23.38 -9.17
CA PRO A 302 4.66 23.90 -10.41
C PRO A 302 5.80 23.03 -10.97
N ILE A 303 6.34 22.11 -10.16
CA ILE A 303 7.47 21.23 -10.49
C ILE A 303 6.99 19.79 -10.72
N TYR A 304 5.95 19.37 -9.99
CA TYR A 304 5.33 18.05 -10.06
C TYR A 304 3.80 18.18 -10.00
N PRO A 305 3.11 18.34 -11.14
CA PRO A 305 1.65 18.39 -11.21
C PRO A 305 1.03 17.00 -10.94
N PHE A 306 0.82 16.71 -9.65
CA PHE A 306 0.44 15.39 -9.15
C PHE A 306 -1.06 15.06 -9.27
N ASP A 307 -1.88 15.97 -9.79
CA ASP A 307 -3.32 15.82 -9.95
C ASP A 307 -3.74 15.21 -11.30
N LYS A 308 -2.79 14.95 -12.20
CA LYS A 308 -3.01 14.43 -13.55
C LYS A 308 -1.98 13.38 -13.95
N GLU A 309 -2.37 12.46 -14.82
CA GLU A 309 -1.48 11.49 -15.44
C GLU A 309 -1.25 11.85 -16.93
N CYS A 310 0.00 11.75 -17.37
CA CYS A 310 0.40 12.03 -18.77
C CYS A 310 0.82 10.74 -19.49
N PHE A 311 0.28 10.53 -20.70
CA PHE A 311 0.47 9.31 -21.48
C PHE A 311 0.97 9.61 -22.90
N LYS A 312 2.14 9.05 -23.25
CA LYS A 312 2.65 9.06 -24.62
C LYS A 312 1.91 8.01 -25.44
N CYS A 313 1.21 8.48 -26.47
CA CYS A 313 0.26 7.69 -27.25
C CYS A 313 0.15 8.29 -28.65
N ALA A 314 -0.78 7.79 -29.46
CA ALA A 314 -1.17 8.42 -30.70
C ALA A 314 -2.69 8.48 -30.86
N LEU A 315 -3.20 9.55 -31.45
CA LEU A 315 -4.63 9.80 -31.68
C LEU A 315 -5.00 9.51 -33.14
N GLY A 316 -6.22 9.00 -33.33
CA GLY A 316 -6.83 8.77 -34.64
C GLY A 316 -6.86 7.30 -35.08
N SER A 317 -7.76 7.01 -36.02
CA SER A 317 -8.01 5.70 -36.60
C SER A 317 -7.32 5.54 -37.96
N SER A 318 -7.62 6.43 -38.90
CA SER A 318 -7.11 6.40 -40.29
C SER A 318 -5.85 7.27 -40.50
N TRP A 319 -5.67 8.32 -39.70
CA TRP A 319 -4.47 9.15 -39.67
C TRP A 319 -4.03 9.30 -38.22
N VAL A 320 -2.81 8.87 -37.93
CA VAL A 320 -2.35 8.59 -36.56
C VAL A 320 -1.30 9.61 -36.13
N ILE A 321 -1.63 10.47 -35.17
CA ILE A 321 -0.80 11.58 -34.69
C ILE A 321 -0.21 11.22 -33.33
N SER A 322 1.12 11.16 -33.20
CA SER A 322 1.76 10.95 -31.88
C SER A 322 1.64 12.19 -30.99
N VAL A 323 1.21 12.01 -29.74
CA VAL A 323 0.99 13.09 -28.76
C VAL A 323 1.34 12.64 -27.34
N GLU A 324 1.33 13.59 -26.41
CA GLU A 324 1.25 13.31 -24.97
C GLU A 324 -0.15 13.74 -24.47
N LEU A 325 -1.02 12.76 -24.18
CA LEU A 325 -2.32 13.02 -23.54
C LEU A 325 -2.08 13.40 -22.08
N ALA A 326 -2.82 14.39 -21.59
CA ALA A 326 -2.92 14.75 -20.18
C ALA A 326 -4.36 14.54 -19.70
N ILE A 327 -4.53 13.78 -18.61
CA ILE A 327 -5.83 13.40 -18.07
C ILE A 327 -5.89 13.83 -16.59
N GLY A 328 -6.76 14.79 -16.27
CA GLY A 328 -6.80 15.44 -14.96
C GLY A 328 -8.09 16.22 -14.67
N PRO A 329 -8.29 16.71 -13.43
CA PRO A 329 -9.55 17.35 -12.98
C PRO A 329 -9.81 18.71 -13.62
N GLU A 330 -8.76 19.42 -14.05
CA GLU A 330 -8.87 20.76 -14.63
C GLU A 330 -8.81 20.73 -16.17
N GLU A 331 -8.02 19.85 -16.79
CA GLU A 331 -7.93 19.69 -18.25
C GLU A 331 -9.00 18.75 -18.87
N GLY A 332 -9.63 17.90 -18.06
CA GLY A 332 -10.45 16.80 -18.56
C GLY A 332 -9.59 15.77 -19.31
N ILE A 333 -9.95 15.47 -20.55
CA ILE A 333 -9.11 14.76 -21.52
C ILE A 333 -8.56 15.79 -22.52
N SER A 334 -7.25 16.01 -22.51
CA SER A 334 -6.56 16.98 -23.37
C SER A 334 -5.25 16.40 -23.93
N TYR A 335 -4.69 16.99 -24.98
CA TYR A 335 -3.35 16.64 -25.48
C TYR A 335 -2.39 17.84 -25.52
N LEU A 336 -1.11 17.55 -25.35
CA LEU A 336 -0.01 18.50 -25.48
C LEU A 336 0.61 18.40 -26.88
N THR A 337 0.93 19.54 -27.50
CA THR A 337 1.71 19.58 -28.75
C THR A 337 3.21 19.68 -28.47
N ASP A 338 3.57 20.51 -27.49
CA ASP A 338 4.94 20.94 -27.21
C ASP A 338 5.13 21.14 -25.71
N LYS A 339 6.39 21.12 -25.25
CA LYS A 339 6.72 21.36 -23.83
C LYS A 339 6.50 22.83 -23.45
N GLY A 340 5.29 23.14 -23.02
CA GLY A 340 4.88 24.48 -22.56
C GLY A 340 3.75 25.10 -23.38
N SER A 341 3.19 24.41 -24.38
CA SER A 341 1.91 24.84 -24.96
C SER A 341 0.75 24.56 -24.00
N THR A 342 -0.29 25.39 -24.07
CA THR A 342 -1.55 25.13 -23.36
C THR A 342 -2.18 23.83 -23.89
N PRO A 343 -2.65 22.89 -23.03
CA PRO A 343 -3.29 21.66 -23.47
C PRO A 343 -4.48 21.92 -24.39
N THR A 344 -4.53 21.21 -25.52
CA THR A 344 -5.67 21.24 -26.45
C THR A 344 -6.72 20.25 -25.96
N HIS A 345 -7.89 20.77 -25.56
CA HIS A 345 -8.97 19.98 -24.99
C HIS A 345 -9.68 19.10 -26.04
N LEU A 346 -9.99 17.86 -25.65
CA LEU A 346 -10.69 16.88 -26.50
C LEU A 346 -12.10 16.57 -25.97
N ALA A 347 -12.22 16.29 -24.67
CA ALA A 347 -13.50 15.95 -24.04
C ALA A 347 -13.49 16.16 -22.51
N ASN A 348 -14.66 16.44 -21.96
CA ASN A 348 -14.92 16.36 -20.52
C ASN A 348 -15.41 14.96 -20.14
N PHE A 349 -15.11 14.50 -18.91
CA PHE A 349 -15.51 13.17 -18.44
C PHE A 349 -17.03 12.94 -18.45
N ASN A 350 -17.83 13.99 -18.22
CA ASN A 350 -19.29 13.93 -18.30
C ASN A 350 -19.85 13.83 -19.74
N GLN A 351 -19.00 13.92 -20.76
CA GLN A 351 -19.37 13.66 -22.17
C GLN A 351 -19.06 12.22 -22.60
N VAL A 352 -18.27 11.46 -21.83
CA VAL A 352 -17.93 10.07 -22.18
C VAL A 352 -19.16 9.17 -21.95
N GLN A 353 -19.59 8.49 -23.01
CA GLN A 353 -20.77 7.61 -22.98
C GLN A 353 -20.39 6.14 -22.77
N SER A 354 -19.23 5.71 -23.28
CA SER A 354 -18.68 4.37 -23.08
C SER A 354 -17.20 4.33 -23.42
N ILE A 355 -16.50 3.40 -22.77
CA ILE A 355 -15.05 3.16 -22.88
C ILE A 355 -14.87 1.72 -23.37
N GLN A 356 -13.98 1.51 -24.35
CA GLN A 356 -13.57 0.19 -24.82
C GLN A 356 -12.05 0.15 -24.96
N TYR A 357 -11.43 -1.00 -24.69
CA TYR A 357 -10.02 -1.22 -24.96
C TYR A 357 -9.75 -2.63 -25.49
N SER A 358 -8.68 -2.79 -26.26
CA SER A 358 -8.29 -4.07 -26.86
C SER A 358 -6.80 -4.10 -27.21
N ALA A 359 -6.23 -5.30 -27.38
CA ALA A 359 -4.96 -5.43 -28.10
C ALA A 359 -5.20 -5.15 -29.60
N LEU A 360 -4.29 -4.44 -30.25
CA LEU A 360 -4.43 -4.12 -31.68
C LEU A 360 -4.10 -5.35 -32.55
N GLU A 361 -2.93 -5.97 -32.33
CA GLU A 361 -2.54 -7.28 -32.85
C GLU A 361 -1.58 -7.99 -31.87
N GLU A 362 -1.56 -9.33 -31.83
CA GLU A 362 -0.66 -10.10 -30.94
C GLU A 362 0.83 -9.82 -31.20
N LYS A 363 1.22 -9.61 -32.46
CA LYS A 363 2.61 -9.38 -32.85
C LYS A 363 3.14 -8.03 -32.35
N ASP A 364 2.29 -7.02 -32.38
CA ASP A 364 2.67 -5.62 -32.14
C ASP A 364 2.58 -5.22 -30.67
N ARG A 365 1.87 -6.01 -29.82
CA ARG A 365 1.64 -5.79 -28.38
C ARG A 365 0.96 -4.48 -27.96
N LYS A 366 0.75 -3.55 -28.89
CA LYS A 366 0.08 -2.25 -28.72
C LYS A 366 -1.35 -2.41 -28.19
N GLY A 367 -1.75 -1.49 -27.32
CA GLY A 367 -3.12 -1.33 -26.87
C GLY A 367 -3.86 -0.30 -27.71
N MET A 368 -5.16 -0.50 -27.89
CA MET A 368 -6.09 0.50 -28.40
C MET A 368 -7.11 0.80 -27.31
N LEU A 369 -7.46 2.08 -27.18
CA LEU A 369 -8.52 2.62 -26.33
C LEU A 369 -9.46 3.42 -27.22
N GLN A 370 -10.77 3.22 -27.08
CA GLN A 370 -11.80 3.96 -27.82
C GLN A 370 -12.82 4.53 -26.84
N LEU A 371 -13.11 5.82 -27.02
CA LEU A 371 -14.01 6.59 -26.17
C LEU A 371 -15.16 7.11 -27.03
N ASN A 372 -16.38 6.65 -26.75
CA ASN A 372 -17.56 7.26 -27.36
C ASN A 372 -17.89 8.56 -26.59
N VAL A 373 -17.94 9.70 -27.29
CA VAL A 373 -18.08 11.04 -26.69
C VAL A 373 -19.35 11.70 -27.23
N ALA A 374 -20.20 12.18 -26.31
CA ALA A 374 -21.47 12.82 -26.62
C ALA A 374 -21.27 14.06 -27.52
N GLY A 375 -21.81 13.99 -28.74
CA GLY A 375 -21.72 15.04 -29.76
C GLY A 375 -20.58 14.83 -30.78
N ALA A 376 -19.69 13.87 -30.58
CA ALA A 376 -18.73 13.45 -31.60
C ALA A 376 -19.39 12.48 -32.61
N PRO A 377 -19.10 12.58 -33.92
CA PRO A 377 -19.63 11.64 -34.92
C PRO A 377 -18.87 10.31 -34.98
N GLU A 378 -17.61 10.29 -34.51
CA GLU A 378 -16.74 9.11 -34.44
C GLU A 378 -16.13 9.00 -33.03
N PRO A 379 -15.82 7.78 -32.54
CA PRO A 379 -15.20 7.60 -31.23
C PRO A 379 -13.74 8.06 -31.23
N LEU A 380 -13.35 8.79 -30.18
CA LEU A 380 -11.97 9.20 -29.95
C LEU A 380 -11.11 7.94 -29.74
N THR A 381 -10.30 7.62 -30.75
CA THR A 381 -9.44 6.43 -30.80
C THR A 381 -8.01 6.81 -30.42
N VAL A 382 -7.44 6.07 -29.47
CA VAL A 382 -6.10 6.26 -28.91
C VAL A 382 -5.33 4.96 -29.01
N THR A 383 -4.17 4.98 -29.67
CA THR A 383 -3.22 3.86 -29.72
C THR A 383 -2.11 4.07 -28.69
N THR A 384 -1.77 3.04 -27.93
CA THR A 384 -0.80 3.07 -26.84
C THR A 384 0.32 2.05 -27.05
N ALA A 385 1.45 2.23 -26.36
CA ALA A 385 2.62 1.35 -26.48
C ALA A 385 2.38 -0.09 -26.00
N SER A 386 1.38 -0.35 -25.15
CA SER A 386 1.03 -1.69 -24.67
C SER A 386 -0.44 -1.80 -24.27
N LEU A 387 -0.99 -3.02 -24.29
CA LEU A 387 -2.33 -3.29 -23.73
C LEU A 387 -2.46 -2.79 -22.28
N THR A 388 -1.45 -3.02 -21.43
CA THR A 388 -1.39 -2.52 -20.04
C THR A 388 -1.56 -1.01 -19.97
N THR A 389 -0.99 -0.25 -20.91
CA THR A 389 -1.18 1.20 -20.97
C THR A 389 -2.63 1.57 -21.29
N ALA A 390 -3.29 0.84 -22.19
CA ALA A 390 -4.70 1.06 -22.50
C ALA A 390 -5.63 0.65 -21.33
N GLU A 391 -5.35 -0.46 -20.63
CA GLU A 391 -6.02 -0.86 -19.38
C GLU A 391 -5.91 0.25 -18.32
N ASN A 392 -4.70 0.73 -18.06
CA ASN A 392 -4.42 1.77 -17.05
C ASN A 392 -5.09 3.12 -17.38
N MET A 393 -5.20 3.48 -18.67
CA MET A 393 -5.91 4.68 -19.12
C MET A 393 -7.44 4.52 -19.08
N ALA A 394 -7.95 3.31 -19.39
CA ALA A 394 -9.37 3.02 -19.29
C ALA A 394 -9.87 3.14 -17.85
N ASP A 395 -9.15 2.59 -16.87
CA ASP A 395 -9.50 2.76 -15.45
C ASP A 395 -9.45 4.23 -14.99
N LEU A 396 -8.47 5.01 -15.46
CA LEU A 396 -8.35 6.42 -15.10
C LEU A 396 -9.59 7.20 -15.54
N ILE A 397 -9.95 7.07 -16.82
CA ILE A 397 -11.08 7.78 -17.42
C ILE A 397 -12.39 7.26 -16.81
N ASP A 398 -12.55 5.95 -16.63
CA ASP A 398 -13.74 5.37 -15.98
C ASP A 398 -13.91 5.87 -14.55
N GLY A 399 -12.82 5.93 -13.77
CA GLY A 399 -12.84 6.51 -12.43
C GLY A 399 -13.26 7.97 -12.40
N TYR A 400 -12.75 8.80 -13.31
CA TYR A 400 -13.25 10.17 -13.46
C TYR A 400 -14.72 10.23 -13.91
N CYS A 401 -15.18 9.34 -14.81
CA CYS A 401 -16.58 9.29 -15.25
C CYS A 401 -17.52 8.91 -14.09
N ARG A 402 -17.19 7.85 -13.34
CA ARG A 402 -17.88 7.45 -12.10
C ARG A 402 -17.96 8.60 -11.09
N LEU A 403 -16.85 9.32 -10.90
CA LEU A 403 -16.74 10.45 -9.98
C LEU A 403 -17.62 11.64 -10.40
N VAL A 404 -17.52 12.13 -11.64
CA VAL A 404 -18.30 13.31 -12.08
C VAL A 404 -19.78 13.03 -12.27
N SER A 405 -20.15 11.79 -12.64
CA SER A 405 -21.55 11.38 -12.76
C SER A 405 -22.15 10.88 -11.45
N SER A 406 -21.35 10.71 -10.39
CA SER A 406 -21.76 10.14 -9.09
C SER A 406 -22.45 8.77 -9.21
N VAL A 407 -21.93 7.90 -10.09
CA VAL A 407 -22.45 6.54 -10.32
C VAL A 407 -21.42 5.46 -9.95
N PRO A 408 -21.83 4.33 -9.36
CA PRO A 408 -20.90 3.26 -9.01
C PRO A 408 -20.50 2.40 -10.21
N HIS A 409 -21.37 2.28 -11.22
CA HIS A 409 -21.20 1.41 -12.40
C HIS A 409 -20.10 1.92 -13.34
N SER A 410 -19.36 0.98 -13.92
CA SER A 410 -18.35 1.26 -14.94
C SER A 410 -18.96 1.65 -16.29
N PHE A 411 -18.31 2.58 -16.99
CA PHE A 411 -18.52 2.93 -18.39
C PHE A 411 -17.72 2.02 -19.35
N ILE A 412 -16.89 1.10 -18.84
CA ILE A 412 -16.11 0.15 -19.64
C ILE A 412 -17.01 -0.98 -20.16
N VAL A 413 -17.22 -1.02 -21.46
CA VAL A 413 -17.98 -2.07 -22.13
C VAL A 413 -17.08 -3.29 -22.34
N ARG A 414 -17.26 -4.32 -21.51
CA ARG A 414 -16.55 -5.61 -21.64
C ARG A 414 -17.04 -6.37 -22.88
N VAL A 415 -16.41 -6.13 -24.02
CA VAL A 415 -16.63 -6.89 -25.26
C VAL A 415 -16.12 -8.32 -25.07
N HIS A 416 -17.04 -9.25 -24.80
CA HIS A 416 -16.72 -10.66 -24.73
C HIS A 416 -16.42 -11.15 -26.15
N LYS A 417 -15.21 -11.66 -26.39
CA LYS A 417 -14.92 -12.43 -27.61
C LYS A 417 -15.52 -13.83 -27.45
N ASP A 418 -16.13 -14.37 -28.49
CA ASP A 418 -16.71 -15.72 -28.50
C ASP A 418 -15.66 -16.78 -28.16
N GLY A 419 -15.66 -17.24 -26.90
CA GLY A 419 -14.67 -18.15 -26.35
C GLY A 419 -14.82 -18.28 -24.84
N ASP A 420 -14.87 -17.16 -24.13
CA ASP A 420 -15.10 -17.12 -22.68
C ASP A 420 -16.57 -17.46 -22.36
N ARG A 421 -16.80 -18.73 -22.00
CA ARG A 421 -18.09 -19.21 -21.51
C ARG A 421 -18.39 -18.61 -20.14
N ALA A 422 -19.09 -17.47 -20.12
CA ALA A 422 -19.76 -17.00 -18.92
C ALA A 422 -20.63 -18.13 -18.34
N LEU A 423 -20.48 -18.39 -17.04
CA LEU A 423 -21.42 -19.26 -16.33
C LEU A 423 -22.82 -18.63 -16.41
N PRO A 424 -23.89 -19.43 -16.60
CA PRO A 424 -25.24 -18.90 -16.74
C PRO A 424 -25.62 -18.12 -15.49
N SER A 425 -26.24 -16.95 -15.69
CA SER A 425 -26.67 -16.07 -14.60
C SER A 425 -27.50 -16.84 -13.57
N ILE A 426 -27.15 -16.69 -12.29
CA ILE A 426 -27.84 -17.35 -11.17
C ILE A 426 -29.35 -17.11 -11.31
N PRO A 427 -30.20 -18.15 -11.28
CA PRO A 427 -31.63 -17.99 -11.48
C PRO A 427 -32.25 -17.02 -10.47
N LYS A 428 -33.00 -16.03 -10.97
CA LYS A 428 -33.76 -15.11 -10.12
C LYS A 428 -34.73 -15.92 -9.26
N VAL A 429 -34.50 -15.96 -7.95
CA VAL A 429 -35.35 -16.68 -7.00
C VAL A 429 -36.77 -16.12 -7.08
N SER A 430 -37.74 -16.95 -7.43
CA SER A 430 -39.12 -16.52 -7.67
C SER A 430 -39.88 -16.32 -6.35
N ASN A 431 -40.69 -15.25 -6.30
CA ASN A 431 -41.47 -14.87 -5.13
C ASN A 431 -42.38 -16.00 -4.62
N HIS A 432 -41.98 -16.68 -3.54
CA HIS A 432 -42.83 -17.64 -2.84
C HIS A 432 -42.70 -17.61 -1.30
N GLU A 433 -42.26 -16.49 -0.71
CA GLU A 433 -42.31 -16.23 0.74
C GLU A 433 -43.75 -16.02 1.29
N LYS A 434 -44.65 -16.98 1.08
CA LYS A 434 -45.87 -17.11 1.89
C LYS A 434 -46.20 -18.58 2.15
N ARG A 435 -46.46 -18.88 3.44
CA ARG A 435 -47.03 -20.13 4.00
C ARG A 435 -46.04 -21.23 4.42
N MET A 436 -45.33 -21.02 5.53
CA MET A 436 -45.21 -22.06 6.57
C MET A 436 -44.92 -21.51 7.99
N GLU A 437 -45.77 -20.60 8.49
CA GLU A 437 -45.76 -20.22 9.91
C GLU A 437 -46.76 -21.09 10.70
N LYS A 438 -46.27 -22.13 11.39
CA LYS A 438 -46.79 -22.69 12.67
C LYS A 438 -46.08 -23.98 13.09
N ARG A 439 -45.73 -24.04 14.39
CA ARG A 439 -45.03 -25.12 15.11
C ARG A 439 -43.53 -25.20 14.72
N MET A 440 -42.57 -25.22 15.65
CA MET A 440 -42.64 -25.48 17.09
C MET A 440 -42.14 -24.31 17.96
N ASP A 441 -42.50 -24.35 19.24
CA ASP A 441 -42.00 -23.46 20.30
C ASP A 441 -41.01 -24.25 21.19
N GLY A 442 -40.06 -23.57 21.82
CA GLY A 442 -39.14 -24.13 22.81
C GLY A 442 -37.64 -23.94 22.56
N VAL A 443 -36.93 -23.62 23.65
CA VAL A 443 -35.46 -23.58 23.83
C VAL A 443 -34.71 -22.43 23.13
N ARG A 444 -34.25 -21.46 23.94
CA ARG A 444 -33.23 -20.47 23.56
C ARG A 444 -31.82 -21.03 23.76
N THR A 445 -31.06 -21.20 22.68
CA THR A 445 -29.59 -21.13 22.70
C THR A 445 -29.14 -20.16 21.62
N ARG A 446 -28.65 -18.98 22.02
CA ARG A 446 -28.27 -17.89 21.11
C ARG A 446 -26.87 -18.12 20.53
N ALA A 447 -26.75 -19.12 19.66
CA ALA A 447 -25.61 -19.19 18.75
C ALA A 447 -25.66 -17.99 17.81
N VAL A 448 -24.61 -17.18 17.80
CA VAL A 448 -24.46 -16.09 16.82
C VAL A 448 -23.81 -16.68 15.59
N CYS A 449 -24.62 -17.21 14.67
CA CYS A 449 -24.16 -17.52 13.32
C CYS A 449 -23.82 -16.22 12.62
N VAL A 450 -22.53 -15.90 12.51
CA VAL A 450 -22.03 -14.93 11.55
C VAL A 450 -22.37 -15.48 10.17
N SER A 451 -22.94 -14.65 9.30
CA SER A 451 -23.24 -15.06 7.92
C SER A 451 -21.93 -15.08 7.12
N GLU A 452 -21.47 -16.28 6.76
CA GLU A 452 -20.42 -16.49 5.76
C GLU A 452 -20.96 -16.05 4.39
N THR A 453 -20.71 -14.79 4.01
CA THR A 453 -20.98 -14.29 2.67
C THR A 453 -19.69 -14.33 1.84
N ASP A 454 -19.78 -14.74 0.58
CA ASP A 454 -18.61 -15.03 -0.26
C ASP A 454 -17.81 -13.77 -0.67
N ASP A 455 -18.40 -12.59 -0.46
CA ASP A 455 -17.79 -11.27 -0.67
C ASP A 455 -16.98 -10.77 0.54
N TYR A 456 -17.03 -11.47 1.68
CA TYR A 456 -16.50 -11.03 2.97
C TYR A 456 -15.03 -10.58 2.95
N ALA A 457 -14.77 -9.43 3.57
CA ALA A 457 -13.41 -8.89 3.77
C ALA A 457 -13.19 -8.38 5.20
N GLU A 458 -12.01 -8.65 5.76
CA GLU A 458 -11.60 -8.32 7.13
C GLU A 458 -10.13 -7.88 7.19
N ILE A 459 -9.76 -6.95 8.09
CA ILE A 459 -8.35 -6.65 8.37
C ILE A 459 -7.85 -7.59 9.46
N ILE A 460 -6.70 -8.20 9.22
CA ILE A 460 -5.88 -8.91 10.22
C ILE A 460 -4.84 -7.92 10.75
N ASP A 461 -4.83 -7.69 12.06
CA ASP A 461 -3.77 -6.93 12.74
C ASP A 461 -2.48 -7.77 12.77
N GLU A 462 -1.30 -7.17 12.59
CA GLU A 462 -0.04 -7.94 12.46
C GLU A 462 0.43 -8.65 13.75
N GLU A 463 -0.26 -8.42 14.87
CA GLU A 463 0.05 -9.00 16.18
C GLU A 463 -0.29 -10.49 16.31
N ASP A 464 -1.24 -11.03 15.53
CA ASP A 464 -1.67 -12.44 15.51
C ASP A 464 -0.54 -13.46 15.16
N THR A 465 0.69 -12.98 14.90
CA THR A 465 1.85 -13.79 14.46
C THR A 465 2.74 -14.27 15.63
N TYR A 466 2.21 -14.37 16.86
CA TYR A 466 2.99 -14.80 18.02
C TYR A 466 3.24 -16.33 18.04
N THR A 467 4.50 -16.73 17.89
CA THR A 467 4.91 -18.14 18.03
C THR A 467 5.04 -18.49 19.51
N MET A 468 3.92 -18.92 20.13
CA MET A 468 3.93 -19.46 21.49
C MET A 468 4.99 -20.57 21.64
N PRO A 469 5.92 -20.48 22.62
CA PRO A 469 6.88 -21.55 22.85
C PRO A 469 6.16 -22.87 23.17
N SER A 470 6.60 -23.94 22.51
CA SER A 470 5.85 -25.20 22.41
C SER A 470 5.91 -26.09 23.66
N THR A 471 6.74 -25.75 24.64
CA THR A 471 6.69 -26.33 26.00
C THR A 471 5.80 -25.45 26.88
N ARG A 472 4.96 -26.05 27.73
CA ARG A 472 3.92 -25.37 28.53
C ARG A 472 4.41 -25.03 29.95
N ASP A 473 5.71 -24.87 30.12
CA ASP A 473 6.38 -24.88 31.43
C ASP A 473 6.09 -23.62 32.28
N TYR A 474 5.32 -22.68 31.71
CA TYR A 474 4.80 -21.44 32.31
C TYR A 474 3.29 -21.51 32.64
N GLU A 475 2.56 -22.58 32.29
CA GLU A 475 1.13 -22.69 32.59
C GLU A 475 0.87 -22.93 34.09
N ILE A 476 0.40 -21.90 34.80
CA ILE A 476 -0.02 -21.98 36.20
C ILE A 476 -1.50 -22.35 36.27
N GLN A 477 -1.82 -23.46 36.95
CA GLN A 477 -3.22 -23.84 37.23
C GLN A 477 -3.92 -22.78 38.08
N ARG A 478 -5.14 -22.38 37.70
CA ARG A 478 -5.88 -21.30 38.35
C ARG A 478 -6.18 -21.63 39.81
N GLU A 479 -6.37 -22.90 40.11
CA GLU A 479 -6.70 -23.48 41.41
C GLU A 479 -5.56 -23.27 42.41
N CYS A 480 -4.32 -23.14 41.93
CA CYS A 480 -3.12 -22.91 42.73
C CYS A 480 -2.92 -21.43 43.13
N ILE A 481 -3.84 -20.51 42.77
CA ILE A 481 -3.72 -19.08 43.03
C ILE A 481 -4.88 -18.57 43.89
N GLU A 482 -4.60 -18.20 45.14
CA GLU A 482 -5.51 -17.39 45.94
C GLU A 482 -5.35 -15.91 45.57
N LEU A 483 -6.44 -15.28 45.09
CA LEU A 483 -6.46 -13.88 44.73
C LEU A 483 -6.93 -13.03 45.93
N GLY A 484 -6.05 -12.18 46.44
CA GLY A 484 -6.35 -11.23 47.50
C GLY A 484 -6.82 -9.87 46.96
N ARG A 485 -6.63 -8.82 47.76
CA ARG A 485 -7.00 -7.44 47.42
C ARG A 485 -6.20 -6.88 46.24
N CYS A 486 -6.81 -5.96 45.49
CA CYS A 486 -6.08 -5.05 44.59
C CYS A 486 -5.04 -4.23 45.38
N ILE A 487 -3.86 -4.03 44.80
CA ILE A 487 -2.74 -3.25 45.32
C ILE A 487 -2.22 -2.19 44.33
N GLY A 488 -2.73 -2.16 43.10
CA GLY A 488 -2.44 -1.09 42.13
C GLY A 488 -3.27 -1.24 40.86
N GLU A 489 -3.72 -0.13 40.28
CA GLU A 489 -4.53 -0.12 39.06
C GLU A 489 -3.68 0.24 37.84
N GLY A 490 -3.81 -0.54 36.76
CA GLY A 490 -3.05 -0.37 35.53
C GLY A 490 -3.92 -0.15 34.29
N GLN A 491 -3.32 0.39 33.23
CA GLN A 491 -4.01 0.69 31.96
C GLN A 491 -4.64 -0.55 31.31
N PHE A 492 -3.94 -1.69 31.33
CA PHE A 492 -4.37 -2.95 30.70
C PHE A 492 -4.95 -3.98 31.68
N GLY A 493 -4.84 -3.72 32.99
CA GLY A 493 -5.26 -4.64 34.04
C GLY A 493 -4.78 -4.20 35.42
N ASP A 494 -5.38 -4.77 36.47
CA ASP A 494 -5.11 -4.42 37.87
C ASP A 494 -4.20 -5.44 38.54
N VAL A 495 -3.33 -4.97 39.43
CA VAL A 495 -2.38 -5.78 40.19
C VAL A 495 -2.98 -6.10 41.55
N HIS A 496 -3.08 -7.39 41.87
CA HIS A 496 -3.57 -7.91 43.13
C HIS A 496 -2.44 -8.53 43.95
N GLN A 497 -2.54 -8.47 45.27
CA GLN A 497 -1.78 -9.34 46.16
C GLN A 497 -2.39 -10.75 46.07
N GLY A 498 -1.58 -11.80 46.02
CA GLY A 498 -2.05 -13.18 46.01
C GLY A 498 -1.11 -14.16 46.70
N VAL A 499 -1.52 -15.42 46.77
CA VAL A 499 -0.72 -16.54 47.27
C VAL A 499 -0.72 -17.66 46.23
N TYR A 500 0.46 -18.14 45.86
CA TYR A 500 0.65 -19.31 45.03
C TYR A 500 0.91 -20.54 45.90
N ILE A 501 0.15 -21.61 45.65
CA ILE A 501 0.19 -22.87 46.39
C ILE A 501 0.63 -23.97 45.43
N SER A 502 1.77 -24.60 45.72
CA SER A 502 2.29 -25.74 44.98
C SER A 502 2.22 -26.99 45.85
N SER A 503 2.09 -28.18 45.25
CA SER A 503 2.18 -29.46 45.98
C SER A 503 3.56 -29.68 46.61
N ASP A 504 4.60 -29.08 46.02
CA ASP A 504 6.00 -29.44 46.26
C ASP A 504 6.75 -28.36 47.05
N ASN A 505 6.14 -27.20 47.27
CA ASN A 505 6.77 -26.01 47.87
C ASN A 505 5.82 -25.29 48.84
N PRO A 506 6.36 -24.61 49.88
CA PRO A 506 5.55 -23.80 50.79
C PRO A 506 4.86 -22.63 50.06
N ALA A 507 3.71 -22.21 50.58
CA ALA A 507 2.89 -21.17 49.97
C ALA A 507 3.66 -19.84 49.79
N LEU A 508 3.71 -19.36 48.54
CA LEU A 508 4.51 -18.22 48.12
C LEU A 508 3.63 -16.97 47.99
N SER A 509 4.02 -15.85 48.60
CA SER A 509 3.36 -14.56 48.35
C SER A 509 3.73 -14.04 46.96
N VAL A 510 2.72 -13.73 46.15
CA VAL A 510 2.86 -13.31 44.75
C VAL A 510 2.09 -12.02 44.46
N ALA A 511 2.42 -11.36 43.35
CA ALA A 511 1.58 -10.34 42.74
C ALA A 511 0.90 -10.96 41.51
N VAL A 512 -0.43 -10.79 41.39
CA VAL A 512 -1.23 -11.35 40.30
C VAL A 512 -1.82 -10.20 39.50
N LYS A 513 -1.38 -10.03 38.26
CA LYS A 513 -1.96 -9.04 37.34
C LYS A 513 -3.17 -9.66 36.65
N THR A 514 -4.30 -8.94 36.62
CA THR A 514 -5.56 -9.40 36.03
C THR A 514 -6.01 -8.46 34.92
N CYS A 515 -6.16 -8.97 33.70
CA CYS A 515 -6.71 -8.20 32.58
C CYS A 515 -8.18 -7.82 32.84
N LYS A 516 -8.63 -6.68 32.31
CA LYS A 516 -9.99 -6.15 32.57
C LYS A 516 -11.02 -6.78 31.62
N ASN A 517 -12.17 -7.21 32.14
CA ASN A 517 -13.21 -7.97 31.42
C ASN A 517 -13.90 -7.26 30.21
N SER A 518 -13.36 -6.14 29.73
CA SER A 518 -13.87 -5.35 28.61
C SER A 518 -12.80 -5.04 27.54
N THR A 519 -11.70 -5.79 27.53
CA THR A 519 -10.59 -5.66 26.56
C THR A 519 -10.82 -6.51 25.30
N SER A 520 -10.40 -6.01 24.14
CA SER A 520 -10.33 -6.81 22.90
C SER A 520 -9.27 -7.92 23.02
N ASP A 521 -9.36 -8.92 22.15
CA ASP A 521 -8.39 -10.01 22.07
C ASP A 521 -6.94 -9.50 21.87
N SER A 522 -6.74 -8.49 21.03
CA SER A 522 -5.45 -7.80 20.83
C SER A 522 -4.92 -7.08 22.09
N VAL A 523 -5.79 -6.65 23.01
CA VAL A 523 -5.36 -6.10 24.31
C VAL A 523 -5.06 -7.22 25.31
N ARG A 524 -5.73 -8.38 25.22
CA ARG A 524 -5.34 -9.58 25.97
C ARG A 524 -3.98 -10.10 25.53
N GLU A 525 -3.67 -10.05 24.23
CA GLU A 525 -2.36 -10.45 23.70
C GLU A 525 -1.25 -9.50 24.14
N LYS A 526 -1.42 -8.18 23.98
CA LYS A 526 -0.50 -7.17 24.57
C LYS A 526 -0.31 -7.31 26.08
N PHE A 527 -1.34 -7.76 26.80
CA PHE A 527 -1.26 -8.01 28.24
C PHE A 527 -0.44 -9.28 28.57
N LEU A 528 -0.48 -10.30 27.71
CA LEU A 528 0.35 -11.50 27.83
C LEU A 528 1.81 -11.26 27.39
N GLN A 529 2.05 -10.33 26.45
CA GLN A 529 3.39 -9.93 26.00
C GLN A 529 4.27 -9.28 27.09
N GLU A 530 3.69 -8.93 28.25
CA GLU A 530 4.41 -8.39 29.41
C GLU A 530 5.04 -9.50 30.29
N ALA A 531 4.74 -10.77 30.05
CA ALA A 531 5.20 -11.94 30.81
C ALA A 531 6.28 -12.75 30.07
#